data_AF-A0A4R7PDF6-F1
#
_entry.id   AF-A0A4R7PDF6-F1
#
_cell.length_a   1.000
_cell.length_b   1.000
_cell.length_c   1.000
_cell.angle_alpha   90.00
_cell.angle_beta   90.00
_cell.angle_gamma   90.00
#
_symmetry.space_group_name_H-M   'P 1'
#
loop_
_entity.id
_entity.type
_entity.pdbx_description
1 polymer ?
#
loop_
_entity_poly.entity_id
_entity_poly.type
_entity_poly.pdbx_seq_one_letter_code
_entity_poly.pdbx_strand_id
1 'polypeptide(L)'
;MTEYIYLPVPSSEMEQMARDMQKTRLREKANLPFLVHNAHLSGYRKGMAHILGDGCLKKVQGGDTVYLLIHGTGAADSETISAKRILPNGVEERKRYTPKEIAHTLEKEGLTKSLVDLKLLVCGAGLVGTKSSMGQRIFEALKKRGYGRIRVTAYLGNVKVGSSSGYMVNRQTTPGNWELISADQGQVVYG
;
A
#
# COMPACT_ATOMS: atom_id res chain seq x y z
N MET A 1 0.26 1.22 19.28
CA MET A 1 0.04 1.33 17.82
C MET A 1 1.22 0.69 17.13
N THR A 2 0.99 -0.44 16.47
CA THR A 2 1.99 -1.15 15.67
C THR A 2 1.89 -0.70 14.22
N GLU A 3 3.02 -0.65 13.52
CA GLU A 3 3.07 -0.32 12.10
C GLU A 3 3.42 -1.56 11.27
N TYR A 4 2.80 -1.71 10.10
CA TYR A 4 3.03 -2.83 9.18
C TYR A 4 3.30 -2.32 7.76
N ILE A 5 4.28 -2.89 7.06
CA ILE A 5 4.42 -2.72 5.60
C ILE A 5 3.85 -3.96 4.94
N TYR A 6 2.75 -3.81 4.22
CA TYR A 6 2.12 -4.88 3.48
C TYR A 6 2.55 -4.86 2.01
N LEU A 7 3.13 -5.98 1.55
CA LEU A 7 3.45 -6.22 0.14
C LEU A 7 2.46 -7.22 -0.47
N PRO A 8 1.52 -6.78 -1.34
CA PRO A 8 0.64 -7.72 -2.05
C PRO A 8 1.40 -8.58 -3.06
N VAL A 9 2.60 -8.13 -3.46
CA VAL A 9 3.56 -8.86 -4.29
C VAL A 9 4.96 -8.60 -3.72
N PRO A 10 5.57 -9.58 -3.02
CA PRO A 10 6.92 -9.44 -2.48
C PRO A 10 7.96 -9.75 -3.57
N SER A 11 8.11 -8.84 -4.53
CA SER A 11 9.26 -8.91 -5.45
C SER A 11 10.51 -8.38 -4.76
N SER A 12 11.70 -8.76 -5.24
CA SER A 12 12.98 -8.27 -4.69
C SER A 12 13.04 -6.74 -4.65
N GLU A 13 12.49 -6.06 -5.65
CA GLU A 13 12.38 -4.59 -5.68
C GLU A 13 11.51 -4.07 -4.53
N MET A 14 10.29 -4.62 -4.37
CA MET A 14 9.34 -4.18 -3.34
C MET A 14 9.86 -4.48 -1.92
N GLU A 15 10.51 -5.63 -1.73
CA GLU A 15 11.16 -5.99 -0.47
C GLU A 15 12.34 -5.06 -0.16
N GLN A 16 13.15 -4.71 -1.17
CA GLN A 16 14.24 -3.76 -1.00
C GLN A 16 13.72 -2.39 -0.57
N MET A 17 12.66 -1.88 -1.22
CA MET A 17 12.01 -0.62 -0.81
C MET A 17 11.49 -0.70 0.63
N ALA A 18 10.83 -1.80 1.01
CA ALA A 18 10.34 -1.98 2.39
C ALA A 18 11.49 -2.00 3.42
N ARG A 19 12.60 -2.66 3.10
CA ARG A 19 13.80 -2.69 3.95
C ARG A 19 14.45 -1.32 4.06
N ASP A 20 14.46 -0.53 2.99
CA ASP A 20 14.99 0.83 3.04
C ASP A 20 14.11 1.75 3.89
N MET A 21 12.79 1.57 3.88
CA MET A 21 11.88 2.23 4.84
C MET A 21 12.25 1.88 6.29
N GLN A 22 12.42 0.58 6.56
CA GLN A 22 12.78 0.07 7.88
C GLN A 22 14.13 0.64 8.37
N LYS A 23 15.17 0.61 7.53
CA LYS A 23 16.49 1.20 7.85
C LYS A 23 16.40 2.67 8.19
N THR A 24 15.59 3.42 7.44
CA THR A 24 15.41 4.85 7.72
C THR A 24 14.68 5.08 9.04
N ARG A 25 13.58 4.37 9.31
CA ARG A 25 12.88 4.46 10.62
C ARG A 25 13.79 4.12 11.78
N LEU A 26 14.67 3.12 11.61
CA LEU A 26 15.69 2.78 12.60
C LEU A 26 16.67 3.94 12.85
N ARG A 27 17.17 4.60 11.80
CA ARG A 27 18.05 5.78 11.93
C ARG A 27 17.37 6.94 12.66
N GLU A 28 16.08 7.11 12.44
CA GLU A 28 15.25 8.15 13.07
C GLU A 28 14.84 7.80 14.51
N LYS A 29 15.21 6.62 15.03
CA LYS A 29 14.74 6.09 16.32
C LYS A 29 13.20 6.05 16.42
N ALA A 30 12.55 5.89 15.27
CA ALA A 30 11.10 5.75 15.17
C ALA A 30 10.70 4.26 15.25
N ASN A 31 9.39 4.01 15.37
CA ASN A 31 8.87 2.64 15.34
C ASN A 31 9.23 1.95 14.03
N LEU A 32 9.77 0.73 14.14
CA LEU A 32 10.13 -0.10 13.01
C LEU A 32 8.90 -0.89 12.53
N PRO A 33 8.39 -0.66 11.32
CA PRO A 33 7.21 -1.39 10.86
C PRO A 33 7.54 -2.87 10.58
N PHE A 34 6.60 -3.76 10.88
CA PHE A 34 6.70 -5.18 10.52
C PHE A 34 6.44 -5.38 9.04
N LEU A 35 7.40 -5.98 8.33
CA LEU A 35 7.19 -6.39 6.94
C LEU A 35 6.30 -7.64 6.91
N VAL A 36 5.15 -7.53 6.26
CA VAL A 36 4.18 -8.61 6.10
C VAL A 36 3.85 -8.83 4.63
N HIS A 37 3.88 -10.08 4.21
CA HIS A 37 3.43 -10.52 2.90
C HIS A 37 2.99 -11.97 3.02
N ASN A 38 2.19 -12.43 2.05
CA ASN A 38 1.82 -13.83 2.02
C ASN A 38 3.07 -14.68 1.68
N ALA A 39 3.35 -15.72 2.47
CA ALA A 39 4.46 -16.64 2.22
C ALA A 39 4.28 -17.46 0.93
N HIS A 40 3.04 -17.51 0.40
CA HIS A 40 2.70 -18.24 -0.81
C HIS A 40 2.29 -17.26 -1.93
N LEU A 41 3.11 -17.21 -2.98
CA LEU A 41 2.86 -16.37 -4.16
C LEU A 41 1.69 -16.87 -5.01
N SER A 42 1.46 -18.19 -5.06
CA SER A 42 0.38 -18.84 -5.81
C SER A 42 0.12 -20.28 -5.30
N GLY A 43 -0.97 -20.90 -5.77
CA GLY A 43 -1.25 -22.33 -5.57
C GLY A 43 -2.18 -22.67 -4.39
N TYR A 44 -2.44 -23.98 -4.22
CA TYR A 44 -3.44 -24.51 -3.27
C TYR A 44 -3.13 -24.13 -1.81
N ARG A 45 -1.86 -24.06 -1.43
CA ARG A 45 -1.43 -23.68 -0.06
C ARG A 45 -1.86 -22.26 0.30
N LYS A 46 -1.82 -21.34 -0.66
CA LYS A 46 -2.33 -19.97 -0.48
C LYS A 46 -3.85 -19.99 -0.26
N GLY A 47 -4.57 -20.79 -1.04
CA GLY A 47 -6.01 -20.98 -0.89
C GLY A 47 -6.37 -21.54 0.49
N MET A 48 -5.65 -22.55 0.95
CA MET A 48 -5.83 -23.12 2.29
C MET A 48 -5.52 -22.12 3.40
N ALA A 49 -4.43 -21.35 3.29
CA ALA A 49 -4.10 -20.31 4.26
C ALA A 49 -5.24 -19.27 4.38
N HIS A 50 -5.86 -18.88 3.26
CA HIS A 50 -7.02 -17.99 3.27
C HIS A 50 -8.26 -18.64 3.91
N ILE A 51 -8.51 -19.92 3.66
CA ILE A 51 -9.65 -20.66 4.27
C ILE A 51 -9.47 -20.79 5.78
N LEU A 52 -8.25 -21.03 6.25
CA LEU A 52 -7.93 -21.18 7.67
C LEU A 52 -7.78 -19.84 8.40
N GLY A 53 -8.00 -18.71 7.73
CA GLY A 53 -7.83 -17.37 8.32
C GLY A 53 -6.38 -17.02 8.66
N ASP A 54 -5.41 -17.71 8.06
CA ASP A 54 -3.97 -17.52 8.28
C ASP A 54 -3.38 -16.44 7.35
N GLY A 55 -4.16 -15.40 7.05
CA GLY A 55 -3.70 -14.30 6.22
C GLY A 55 -2.60 -13.49 6.90
N CYS A 56 -1.72 -12.86 6.11
CA CYS A 56 -0.55 -12.16 6.66
C CYS A 56 -0.90 -10.88 7.44
N LEU A 57 -2.14 -10.40 7.35
CA LEU A 57 -2.67 -9.24 8.08
C LEU A 57 -3.52 -9.62 9.30
N LYS A 58 -3.68 -10.91 9.61
CA LYS A 58 -4.55 -11.40 10.71
C LYS A 58 -4.19 -10.86 12.11
N LYS A 59 -2.96 -10.38 12.29
CA LYS A 59 -2.46 -9.80 13.55
C LYS A 59 -2.68 -8.29 13.65
N VAL A 60 -3.11 -7.63 12.58
CA VAL A 60 -3.41 -6.18 12.57
C VAL A 60 -4.63 -5.91 13.44
N GLN A 61 -4.51 -4.95 14.35
CA GLN A 61 -5.56 -4.57 15.28
C GLN A 61 -6.17 -3.19 14.96
N GLY A 62 -7.28 -2.86 15.62
CA GLY A 62 -8.08 -1.64 15.42
C GLY A 62 -7.45 -0.31 15.85
N GLY A 63 -6.12 -0.26 16.03
CA GLY A 63 -5.37 0.96 16.30
C GLY A 63 -4.00 0.95 15.65
N ASP A 64 -3.78 0.03 14.69
CA ASP A 64 -2.53 -0.13 13.97
C ASP A 64 -2.56 0.63 12.64
N THR A 65 -1.37 0.88 12.10
CA THR A 65 -1.17 1.51 10.79
C THR A 65 -0.65 0.47 9.81
N VAL A 66 -1.30 0.36 8.64
CA VAL A 66 -0.86 -0.50 7.54
C VAL A 66 -0.41 0.37 6.37
N TYR A 67 0.85 0.25 5.98
CA TYR A 67 1.40 0.81 4.77
C TYR A 67 1.23 -0.18 3.62
N LEU A 68 0.32 0.10 2.68
CA LEU A 68 0.23 -0.65 1.42
C LEU A 68 1.31 -0.13 0.48
N LEU A 69 2.36 -0.93 0.24
CA LEU A 69 3.46 -0.56 -0.65
C LEU A 69 3.35 -1.32 -1.97
N ILE A 70 3.07 -0.59 -3.05
CA ILE A 70 2.92 -1.10 -4.43
C ILE A 70 3.06 0.05 -5.43
N HIS A 71 3.54 -0.23 -6.65
CA HIS A 71 3.69 0.82 -7.65
C HIS A 71 2.34 1.39 -8.11
N GLY A 72 2.26 2.72 -8.08
CA GLY A 72 1.25 3.49 -8.79
C GLY A 72 1.76 3.92 -10.17
N THR A 73 0.88 4.48 -10.98
CA THR A 73 1.26 5.02 -12.30
C THR A 73 1.83 6.45 -12.21
N GLY A 74 1.70 7.11 -11.05
CA GLY A 74 2.06 8.53 -10.90
C GLY A 74 1.13 9.49 -11.64
N ALA A 75 0.00 9.00 -12.18
CA ALA A 75 -0.96 9.77 -12.96
C ALA A 75 -2.38 9.65 -12.39
N ALA A 76 -3.18 10.70 -12.58
CA ALA A 76 -4.62 10.68 -12.31
C ALA A 76 -5.33 9.63 -13.19
N ASP A 77 -6.57 9.28 -12.82
CA ASP A 77 -7.47 8.39 -13.58
C ASP A 77 -6.95 6.97 -13.86
N SER A 78 -5.85 6.55 -13.22
CA SER A 78 -5.36 5.19 -13.34
C SER A 78 -6.39 4.17 -12.87
N GLU A 79 -6.66 3.14 -13.66
CA GLU A 79 -7.59 2.07 -13.28
C GLU A 79 -6.96 1.04 -12.33
N THR A 80 -5.62 0.94 -12.32
CA THR A 80 -4.92 -0.12 -11.58
C THR A 80 -3.63 0.34 -10.93
N ILE A 81 -3.27 -0.32 -9.84
CA ILE A 81 -1.93 -0.31 -9.24
C ILE A 81 -1.25 -1.64 -9.52
N SER A 82 0.08 -1.72 -9.51
CA SER A 82 0.76 -2.94 -9.93
C SER A 82 2.10 -3.17 -9.28
N ALA A 83 2.55 -4.42 -9.30
CA ALA A 83 3.92 -4.77 -8.98
C ALA A 83 4.44 -5.80 -9.96
N LYS A 84 5.75 -5.75 -10.22
CA LYS A 84 6.44 -6.80 -10.96
C LYS A 84 6.44 -8.09 -10.15
N ARG A 85 6.28 -9.22 -10.82
CA ARG A 85 6.36 -10.57 -10.26
C ARG A 85 7.09 -11.46 -11.24
N ILE A 86 7.95 -12.33 -10.74
CA ILE A 86 8.55 -13.40 -11.52
C ILE A 86 7.72 -14.67 -11.30
N LEU A 87 7.27 -15.29 -12.38
CA LEU A 87 6.53 -16.55 -12.36
C LEU A 87 7.50 -17.74 -12.15
N PRO A 88 7.00 -18.93 -11.73
CA PRO A 88 7.86 -20.11 -11.55
C PRO A 88 8.64 -20.53 -12.80
N ASN A 89 8.15 -20.17 -13.99
CA ASN A 89 8.81 -20.42 -15.27
C ASN A 89 9.82 -19.31 -15.67
N GLY A 90 10.12 -18.37 -14.77
CA GLY A 90 11.06 -17.27 -15.00
C GLY A 90 10.49 -16.07 -15.76
N VAL A 91 9.23 -16.11 -16.20
CA VAL A 91 8.61 -15.01 -16.93
C VAL A 91 8.28 -13.85 -15.99
N GLU A 92 8.71 -12.63 -16.36
CA GLU A 92 8.31 -11.40 -15.68
C GLU A 92 6.89 -10.99 -16.09
N GLU A 93 6.03 -10.79 -15.10
CA GLU A 93 4.66 -10.32 -15.27
C GLU A 93 4.42 -9.10 -14.37
N ARG A 94 3.56 -8.17 -14.80
CA ARG A 94 3.00 -7.13 -13.92
C ARG A 94 1.66 -7.58 -13.38
N LYS A 95 1.61 -7.92 -12.10
CA LYS A 95 0.34 -8.16 -11.42
C LYS A 95 -0.36 -6.83 -11.14
N ARG A 96 -1.53 -6.64 -11.72
CA ARG A 96 -2.34 -5.42 -11.59
C ARG A 96 -3.51 -5.67 -10.64
N TYR A 97 -3.93 -4.61 -9.97
CA TYR A 97 -5.08 -4.61 -9.08
C TYR A 97 -5.91 -3.36 -9.29
N THR A 98 -7.20 -3.55 -9.50
CA THR A 98 -8.23 -2.52 -9.39
C THR A 98 -8.49 -2.17 -7.91
N PRO A 99 -9.17 -1.05 -7.59
CA PRO A 99 -9.55 -0.72 -6.22
C PRO A 99 -10.34 -1.83 -5.52
N LYS A 100 -11.25 -2.50 -6.23
CA LYS A 100 -12.06 -3.61 -5.71
C LYS A 100 -11.18 -4.82 -5.38
N GLU A 101 -10.21 -5.14 -6.23
CA GLU A 101 -9.29 -6.26 -6.00
C GLU A 101 -8.34 -6.00 -4.84
N ILE A 102 -7.90 -4.75 -4.63
CA ILE A 102 -7.15 -4.39 -3.42
C ILE A 102 -7.99 -4.59 -2.16
N ALA A 103 -9.21 -4.05 -2.13
CA ALA A 103 -10.10 -4.20 -0.98
C ALA A 103 -10.40 -5.68 -0.69
N HIS A 104 -10.61 -6.49 -1.73
CA HIS A 104 -10.78 -7.93 -1.60
C HIS A 104 -9.52 -8.62 -1.07
N THR A 105 -8.35 -8.28 -1.62
CA THR A 105 -7.07 -8.86 -1.20
C THR A 105 -6.78 -8.55 0.26
N LEU A 106 -7.00 -7.31 0.72
CA LEU A 106 -6.82 -6.92 2.13
C LEU A 106 -7.72 -7.74 3.07
N GLU A 107 -9.01 -7.96 2.72
CA GLU A 107 -9.88 -8.83 3.53
C GLU A 107 -9.41 -10.28 3.53
N LYS A 108 -9.02 -10.83 2.37
CA LYS A 108 -8.53 -12.22 2.28
C LYS A 108 -7.26 -12.45 3.09
N GLU A 109 -6.39 -11.44 3.15
CA GLU A 109 -5.19 -11.49 3.99
C GLU A 109 -5.49 -11.23 5.48
N GLY A 110 -6.76 -11.04 5.86
CA GLY A 110 -7.18 -10.98 7.26
C GLY A 110 -7.16 -9.58 7.87
N LEU A 111 -7.20 -8.51 7.06
CA LEU A 111 -7.27 -7.14 7.58
C LEU A 111 -8.54 -6.97 8.42
N THR A 112 -8.39 -6.58 9.69
CA THR A 112 -9.52 -6.36 10.60
C THR A 112 -10.45 -5.24 10.12
N LYS A 113 -11.75 -5.38 10.40
CA LYS A 113 -12.78 -4.36 10.11
C LYS A 113 -12.88 -3.27 11.20
N SER A 114 -12.10 -3.40 12.28
CA SER A 114 -11.91 -2.34 13.27
C SER A 114 -11.23 -1.10 12.65
N LEU A 115 -11.09 0.00 13.40
CA LEU A 115 -10.43 1.21 12.92
C LEU A 115 -8.98 0.89 12.50
N VAL A 116 -8.66 0.99 11.22
CA VAL A 116 -7.29 0.83 10.74
C VAL A 116 -6.92 2.07 9.95
N ASP A 117 -5.70 2.59 10.16
CA ASP A 117 -5.13 3.63 9.32
C ASP A 117 -4.36 2.97 8.16
N LEU A 118 -4.97 2.97 6.98
CA LEU A 118 -4.37 2.41 5.76
C LEU A 118 -3.69 3.54 4.97
N LYS A 119 -2.35 3.52 4.94
CA LYS A 119 -1.54 4.48 4.18
C LYS A 119 -1.08 3.88 2.87
N LEU A 120 -1.44 4.51 1.75
CA LEU A 120 -1.13 4.03 0.41
C LEU A 120 0.23 4.59 -0.02
N LEU A 121 1.31 3.84 0.19
CA LEU A 121 2.64 4.16 -0.38
C LEU A 121 2.64 3.80 -1.88
N VAL A 122 1.86 4.56 -2.64
CA VAL A 122 1.53 4.33 -4.04
C VAL A 122 1.58 5.66 -4.77
N CYS A 123 2.45 5.76 -5.78
CA CYS A 123 2.65 7.00 -6.55
C CYS A 123 1.35 7.50 -7.17
N GLY A 124 1.02 8.77 -6.90
CA GLY A 124 -0.14 9.46 -7.45
C GLY A 124 -1.49 8.98 -6.94
N ALA A 125 -1.55 8.18 -5.87
CA ALA A 125 -2.81 7.59 -5.41
C ALA A 125 -3.84 8.63 -4.94
N GLY A 126 -3.41 9.83 -4.56
CA GLY A 126 -4.28 10.94 -4.18
C GLY A 126 -4.70 11.84 -5.35
N LEU A 127 -4.14 11.67 -6.56
CA LEU A 127 -4.44 12.53 -7.71
C LEU A 127 -5.87 12.32 -8.21
N VAL A 128 -6.59 13.42 -8.44
CA VAL A 128 -7.95 13.45 -8.99
C VAL A 128 -7.88 13.93 -10.43
N GLY A 129 -8.60 13.28 -11.33
CA GLY A 129 -8.76 13.67 -12.73
C GLY A 129 -10.23 13.72 -13.10
N THR A 130 -10.60 13.04 -14.18
CA THR A 130 -12.00 12.81 -14.55
C THR A 130 -12.71 11.86 -13.59
N LYS A 131 -11.95 11.05 -12.83
CA LYS A 131 -12.44 10.13 -11.81
C LYS A 131 -11.95 10.52 -10.43
N SER A 132 -12.65 10.05 -9.40
CA SER A 132 -12.16 10.02 -8.03
C SER A 132 -10.79 9.34 -7.96
N SER A 133 -9.95 9.80 -7.04
CA SER A 133 -8.58 9.30 -6.88
C SER A 133 -8.54 7.79 -6.61
N MET A 134 -7.39 7.15 -6.87
CA MET A 134 -7.17 5.74 -6.51
C MET A 134 -7.46 5.50 -5.02
N GLY A 135 -7.01 6.41 -4.15
CA GLY A 135 -7.23 6.35 -2.71
C GLY A 135 -8.70 6.39 -2.32
N GLN A 136 -9.48 7.30 -2.90
CA GLN A 136 -10.91 7.39 -2.64
C GLN A 136 -11.64 6.13 -3.09
N ARG A 137 -11.32 5.61 -4.28
CA ARG A 137 -11.99 4.40 -4.80
C ARG A 137 -11.65 3.16 -3.99
N ILE A 138 -10.42 3.06 -3.45
CA ILE A 138 -10.04 1.99 -2.51
C ILE A 138 -10.81 2.12 -1.19
N PHE A 139 -10.90 3.34 -0.64
CA PHE A 139 -11.69 3.63 0.55
C PHE A 139 -13.16 3.20 0.36
N GLU A 140 -13.80 3.62 -0.73
CA GLU A 140 -15.19 3.25 -1.04
C GLU A 140 -15.36 1.73 -1.21
N ALA A 141 -14.40 1.06 -1.85
CA ALA A 141 -14.41 -0.39 -2.00
C ALA A 141 -14.29 -1.11 -0.65
N LEU A 142 -13.49 -0.59 0.28
CA LEU A 142 -13.40 -1.11 1.65
C LEU A 142 -14.68 -0.85 2.44
N LYS A 143 -15.26 0.36 2.35
CA LYS A 143 -16.54 0.69 3.00
C LYS A 143 -17.67 -0.26 2.56
N LYS A 144 -17.78 -0.54 1.25
CA LYS A 144 -18.74 -1.51 0.70
C LYS A 144 -18.56 -2.94 1.23
N ARG A 145 -17.38 -3.26 1.78
CA ARG A 145 -17.05 -4.57 2.37
C ARG A 145 -17.19 -4.58 3.91
N GLY A 146 -17.73 -3.51 4.50
CA GLY A 146 -18.03 -3.41 5.92
C GLY A 146 -16.92 -2.80 6.78
N TYR A 147 -15.89 -2.20 6.19
CA TYR A 147 -14.84 -1.49 6.92
C TYR A 147 -15.33 -0.10 7.37
N GLY A 148 -16.31 -0.07 8.27
CA GLY A 148 -17.06 1.14 8.61
C GLY A 148 -16.24 2.27 9.21
N ARG A 149 -15.11 1.98 9.86
CA ARG A 149 -14.24 2.95 10.54
C ARG A 149 -12.85 3.08 9.89
N ILE A 150 -12.66 2.62 8.66
CA ILE A 150 -11.33 2.69 8.04
C ILE A 150 -10.95 4.14 7.71
N ARG A 151 -9.67 4.48 7.91
CA ARG A 151 -9.06 5.69 7.37
C ARG A 151 -8.13 5.28 6.24
N VAL A 152 -8.21 5.96 5.10
CA VAL A 152 -7.29 5.76 3.98
C VAL A 152 -6.54 7.06 3.71
N THR A 153 -5.21 7.00 3.73
CA THR A 153 -4.33 8.13 3.40
C THR A 153 -3.67 7.85 2.05
N ALA A 154 -3.80 8.78 1.09
CA ALA A 154 -3.20 8.67 -0.24
C ALA A 154 -2.38 9.92 -0.58
N TYR A 155 -1.33 9.78 -1.40
CA TYR A 155 -0.39 10.88 -1.65
C TYR A 155 -0.51 11.48 -3.06
N LEU A 156 -0.33 12.80 -3.18
CA LEU A 156 -0.51 13.63 -4.38
C LEU A 156 0.70 13.62 -5.34
N GLY A 157 1.64 12.68 -5.18
CA GLY A 157 2.89 12.67 -5.94
C GLY A 157 3.58 11.31 -5.94
N ASN A 158 4.82 11.29 -6.42
CA ASN A 158 5.64 10.08 -6.41
C ASN A 158 6.11 9.80 -4.98
N VAL A 159 5.80 8.62 -4.47
CA VAL A 159 6.26 8.21 -3.14
C VAL A 159 7.70 7.72 -3.27
N LYS A 160 8.62 8.36 -2.57
CA LYS A 160 10.02 7.94 -2.48
C LYS A 160 10.28 7.38 -1.10
N VAL A 161 10.64 6.11 -1.04
CA VAL A 161 10.99 5.42 0.20
C VAL A 161 12.50 5.54 0.45
N GLY A 162 12.93 5.75 1.69
CA GLY A 162 14.35 5.78 2.06
C GLY A 162 15.01 7.17 2.16
N SER A 163 14.27 8.27 2.02
CA SER A 163 14.75 9.63 2.36
C SER A 163 14.74 9.88 3.88
N SER A 164 15.28 10.99 4.37
CA SER A 164 15.47 11.35 5.80
C SER A 164 14.22 11.44 6.70
N SER A 165 13.07 10.90 6.27
CA SER A 165 11.79 10.90 7.01
C SER A 165 11.01 9.58 6.85
N GLY A 166 11.69 8.46 6.61
CA GLY A 166 11.11 7.15 6.26
C GLY A 166 10.67 7.05 4.79
N TYR A 167 9.82 7.98 4.36
CA TYR A 167 9.38 8.17 2.98
C TYR A 167 8.96 9.63 2.76
N MET A 168 9.07 10.12 1.53
CA MET A 168 8.69 11.48 1.12
C MET A 168 7.79 11.44 -0.11
N VAL A 169 7.06 12.53 -0.32
CA VAL A 169 6.22 12.70 -1.50
C VAL A 169 6.91 13.69 -2.41
N ASN A 170 7.18 13.29 -3.65
CA ASN A 170 7.63 14.19 -4.68
C ASN A 170 6.39 14.71 -5.44
N ARG A 171 5.97 15.92 -5.09
CA ARG A 171 4.78 16.56 -5.66
C ARG A 171 5.19 17.34 -6.91
N GLN A 172 4.42 17.18 -7.98
CA GLN A 172 4.58 18.04 -9.14
C GLN A 172 3.91 19.39 -8.87
N THR A 173 4.67 20.48 -8.91
CA THR A 173 4.14 21.84 -8.72
C THR A 173 3.77 22.48 -10.06
N THR A 174 4.51 22.17 -11.11
CA THR A 174 4.26 22.54 -12.52
C THR A 174 4.82 21.46 -13.46
N PRO A 175 4.41 21.40 -14.74
CA PRO A 175 5.02 20.47 -15.71
C PRO A 175 6.56 20.55 -15.68
N GLY A 176 7.22 19.42 -15.43
CA GLY A 176 8.68 19.34 -15.30
C GLY A 176 9.28 19.71 -13.92
N ASN A 177 8.55 20.37 -13.02
CA ASN A 177 9.05 20.75 -11.69
C ASN A 177 8.48 19.88 -10.57
N TRP A 178 9.40 19.38 -9.76
CA TRP A 178 9.17 18.35 -8.75
C TRP A 178 9.72 18.82 -7.41
N GLU A 179 8.87 18.89 -6.39
CA GLU A 179 9.23 19.30 -5.04
C GLU A 179 9.10 18.13 -4.07
N LEU A 180 10.17 17.89 -3.30
CA LEU A 180 10.19 16.88 -2.26
C LEU A 180 9.57 17.46 -0.98
N ILE A 181 8.34 17.07 -0.69
CA ILE A 181 7.59 17.52 0.48
C ILE A 181 7.47 16.39 1.52
N SER A 182 7.25 16.79 2.78
CA SER A 182 6.96 15.83 3.83
C SER A 182 5.61 15.13 3.58
N ALA A 183 5.48 13.90 4.06
CA ALA A 183 4.32 13.06 3.76
C ALA A 183 2.99 13.66 4.24
N ASP A 184 3.00 14.40 5.33
CA ASP A 184 1.87 15.12 5.91
C ASP A 184 1.38 16.28 5.04
N GLN A 185 2.26 16.92 4.28
CA GLN A 185 1.94 18.02 3.36
C GLN A 185 1.41 17.52 2.00
N GLY A 186 1.68 16.26 1.66
CA GLY A 186 1.38 15.67 0.36
C GLY A 186 0.24 14.66 0.35
N GLN A 187 -0.61 14.64 1.38
CA GLN A 187 -1.61 13.60 1.59
C GLN A 187 -3.07 14.08 1.47
N VAL A 188 -3.94 13.17 1.09
CA VAL A 188 -5.40 13.26 1.19
C VAL A 188 -5.88 12.14 2.08
N VAL A 189 -6.74 12.47 3.05
CA VAL A 189 -7.27 11.51 4.03
C VAL A 189 -8.76 11.31 3.78
N TYR A 190 -9.16 10.05 3.65
CA TYR A 190 -10.56 9.60 3.55
C TYR A 190 -10.92 8.89 4.86
N GLY A 191 -12.02 9.27 5.51
CA GLY A 191 -12.45 8.74 6.81
C GLY A 191 -13.95 8.75 6.98
#